data_AF-A0A831T3V9-F1
#
_entry.id   AF-A0A831T3V9-F1
#
_cell.length_a   1.000
_cell.length_b   1.000
_cell.length_c   1.000
_cell.angle_alpha   90.00
_cell.angle_beta   90.00
_cell.angle_gamma   90.00
#
_symmetry.space_group_name_H-M   'P 1'
#
loop_
_entity.id
_entity.type
_entity.pdbx_description
1 polymer ?
#
loop_
_entity_poly.entity_id
_entity_poly.type
_entity_poly.pdbx_seq_one_letter_code
_entity_poly.pdbx_strand_id
1 'polypeptide(L)' 'MKVYNENDKIWVQQDGIEDGIAEELVAARAPRNHIVLAFKPPEVRPYTGFTIA' A
#
# COMPACT_ATOMS: atom_id res chain seq x y z
N MET A 1 -4.55 -3.71 -11.16
CA MET A 1 -3.80 -4.06 -9.95
C MET A 1 -2.37 -4.45 -10.32
N LYS A 2 -1.39 -3.58 -10.04
CA LYS A 2 0.04 -3.93 -10.14
C LYS A 2 0.61 -3.92 -8.73
N VAL A 3 0.90 -5.11 -8.22
CA VAL A 3 1.54 -5.34 -6.92
C VAL A 3 2.89 -5.97 -7.19
N TYR A 4 3.95 -5.39 -6.62
CA TYR A 4 5.30 -5.92 -6.71
C TYR A 4 5.90 -6.05 -5.31
N ASN A 5 6.75 -7.06 -5.18
CA ASN A 5 7.56 -7.26 -3.98
C ASN A 5 8.94 -6.66 -4.25
N GLU A 6 9.24 -5.54 -3.61
CA GLU A 6 10.56 -4.91 -3.61
C GLU A 6 10.95 -4.65 -2.16
N ASN A 7 12.15 -5.09 -1.74
CA ASN A 7 12.64 -4.97 -0.37
C ASN A 7 11.70 -5.56 0.70
N ASP A 8 11.05 -6.70 0.39
CA ASP A 8 10.07 -7.37 1.25
C ASP A 8 8.78 -6.56 1.50
N LYS A 9 8.54 -5.56 0.64
CA LYS A 9 7.38 -4.66 0.72
C LYS A 9 6.49 -4.79 -0.50
N ILE A 10 5.20 -4.68 -0.24
CA ILE A 10 4.10 -4.74 -1.19
C ILE A 10 3.79 -3.32 -1.63
N TRP A 11 4.10 -3.01 -2.89
CA TRP A 11 3.83 -1.68 -3.43
C TRP A 11 2.54 -1.67 -4.25
N VAL A 12 1.61 -0.80 -3.86
CA VAL A 12 0.33 -0.60 -4.53
C VAL A 12 0.42 0.66 -5.39
N GLN A 13 0.57 0.51 -6.71
CA GLN A 13 0.70 1.65 -7.64
C GLN A 13 -0.61 2.11 -8.28
N GLN A 14 -1.63 1.26 -8.29
CA GLN A 14 -2.95 1.63 -8.80
C GLN A 14 -3.99 0.75 -8.11
N ASP A 15 -4.85 1.41 -7.38
CA ASP A 15 -5.87 0.82 -6.53
C ASP A 15 -7.17 0.53 -7.30
N GLY A 16 -7.58 1.40 -8.22
CA GLY A 16 -8.67 1.13 -9.16
C GLY A 16 -10.05 0.88 -8.54
N ILE A 17 -10.16 1.00 -7.22
CA ILE A 17 -11.36 0.80 -6.40
C ILE A 17 -11.51 2.06 -5.53
N GLU A 18 -12.73 2.53 -5.28
CA GLU A 18 -12.96 3.72 -4.44
C GLU A 18 -12.52 3.51 -2.98
N ASP A 19 -12.70 2.30 -2.44
CA ASP A 19 -12.43 1.97 -1.04
C ASP A 19 -10.96 1.64 -0.70
N GLY A 20 -10.09 1.37 -1.68
CA GLY A 20 -8.69 1.05 -1.40
C GLY A 20 -8.41 -0.44 -1.14
N ILE A 21 -7.65 -1.10 -2.03
CA ILE A 21 -7.15 -2.48 -1.86
C ILE A 21 -6.20 -2.66 -0.67
N ALA A 22 -5.76 -1.56 -0.07
CA ALA A 22 -4.89 -1.57 1.09
C ALA A 22 -5.53 -2.28 2.29
N GLU A 23 -6.84 -2.10 2.50
CA GLU A 23 -7.56 -2.77 3.58
C GLU A 23 -7.82 -4.25 3.26
N GLU A 24 -8.01 -4.60 1.99
CA GLU A 24 -8.09 -6.00 1.55
C GLU A 24 -6.78 -6.77 1.76
N LEU A 25 -5.64 -6.12 1.50
CA LEU A 25 -4.33 -6.69 1.81
C LEU A 25 -4.17 -6.93 3.31
N VAL A 26 -4.64 -5.98 4.14
CA VAL A 26 -4.65 -6.14 5.61
C VAL A 26 -5.56 -7.30 6.03
N ALA A 27 -6.76 -7.41 5.44
CA ALA A 27 -7.68 -8.52 5.67
C ALA A 27 -7.08 -9.88 5.24
N ALA A 28 -6.26 -9.88 4.19
CA ALA A 28 -5.46 -11.02 3.75
C ALA A 28 -4.22 -11.30 4.61
N ARG A 29 -4.12 -10.67 5.80
CA ARG A 29 -3.02 -10.78 6.77
C ARG A 29 -1.69 -10.15 6.35
N ALA A 30 -1.69 -9.25 5.37
CA ALA A 30 -0.49 -8.46 5.09
C ALA A 30 -0.33 -7.37 6.17
N PRO A 31 0.82 -7.29 6.85
CA PRO A 31 1.06 -6.23 7.83
C PRO A 31 1.11 -4.87 7.14
N ARG A 32 0.39 -3.88 7.67
CA ARG A 32 0.36 -2.49 7.16
C ARG A 32 1.74 -1.88 6.96
N ASN A 33 2.70 -2.26 7.81
CA ASN A 33 4.08 -1.78 7.75
C ASN A 33 4.90 -2.35 6.57
N HIS A 34 4.34 -3.29 5.81
CA HIS A 34 4.95 -3.81 4.58
C HIS A 34 4.21 -3.34 3.33
N ILE A 35 3.12 -2.58 3.45
CA ILE A 35 2.35 -2.09 2.31
C ILE A 35 2.70 -0.62 2.05
N VAL A 36 3.19 -0.30 0.85
CA VAL A 36 3.46 1.07 0.40
C VAL A 36 2.35 1.49 -0.57
N LEU A 37 1.63 2.56 -0.24
CA LEU A 37 0.64 3.18 -1.14
C LEU A 37 1.34 4.08 -2.16
N ALA A 38 1.95 3.46 -3.17
CA ALA A 38 2.79 4.11 -4.15
C ALA A 38 2.04 5.13 -5.02
N PHE A 39 0.73 4.95 -5.23
CA PHE A 39 -0.14 5.90 -5.95
C PHE A 39 -0.35 7.23 -5.20
N LYS A 40 -0.09 7.26 -3.89
CA LYS A 40 -0.14 8.49 -3.11
C LYS A 40 1.22 9.23 -3.21
N PRO A 41 1.22 10.57 -3.33
CA PRO A 41 2.43 11.37 -3.26
C PRO A 41 3.27 11.05 -2.02
N PRO A 42 4.62 11.05 -2.10
CA PRO A 42 5.48 10.68 -0.97
C PRO A 42 5.20 11.47 0.31
N GLU A 43 4.88 12.75 0.15
CA GLU A 43 4.54 13.71 1.21
C GLU A 43 3.26 13.36 1.99
N VAL A 44 2.31 12.62 1.39
CA VAL A 44 1.09 12.23 2.10
C VAL A 44 1.16 10.83 2.72
N ARG A 45 2.11 9.99 2.29
CA ARG A 45 2.25 8.59 2.76
C ARG A 45 2.38 8.45 4.28
N PRO A 46 3.13 9.31 5.01
CA PRO A 46 3.22 9.23 6.47
C PRO A 46 1.87 9.37 7.19
N TYR A 47 0.89 10.03 6.57
CA TYR A 47 -0.43 10.26 7.16
C TYR A 47 -1.45 9.16 6.84
N THR A 48 -1.08 8.16 6.04
CA THR A 48 -1.99 7.08 5.61
C THR A 48 -2.04 5.91 6.59
N GLY A 49 -1.11 5.82 7.55
CA GLY A 49 -0.99 4.68 8.46
C GLY A 49 -0.42 3.41 7.81
N PHE A 50 0.06 3.51 6.57
CA PHE A 50 0.83 2.50 5.84
C PHE A 50 2.31 2.90 5.77
N THR A 51 3.17 2.00 5.28
CA THR A 51 4.61 2.31 5.21
C THR A 51 4.94 3.27 4.06
N ILE A 52 6.06 3.97 4.20
CA ILE A 52 6.45 5.12 3.37
C ILE A 52 7.33 4.68 2.19
N ALA A 53 8.19 3.69 2.45
CA ALA A 53 9.10 2.98 1.55
C ALA A 53 9.79 1.86 2.32
#